data_AF-A0A091SZY7-F1
#
_entry.id   AF-A0A091SZY7-F1
#
_cell.length_a   1.000
_cell.length_b   1.000
_cell.length_c   1.000
_cell.angle_alpha   90.00
_cell.angle_beta   90.00
_cell.angle_gamma   90.00
#
_symmetry.space_group_name_H-M   'P 1'
#
loop_
_entity.id
_entity.type
_entity.pdbx_description
1 polymer ?
#
loop_
_entity_poly.entity_id
_entity_poly.type
_entity_poly.pdbx_seq_one_letter_code
_entity_poly.pdbx_strand_id
1 'polypeptide(L)'
;MNAIVALCHFCELHGPRTLFCTEVLHSPLPQGAGSGDISGQNEQAEEEEGGIQMSSRIRSHSPAEGASADSSSPGPKKSDMCEASGCRSLAGGHPGYVSHDKETSIKYVSHQHPNHPQLFSIVRQACVRSLSCEVCPGREGPIFFGDEQHGFVFSHTFFIKDSLARGFQRWYSIITIMMDRIYLINSWPFLLGKIRGIIDELQGKALKVFEAEQYGCPQRAQRMNTAFTPFLHQRNGNAARSLTSLTNDENLWACLHTSFAWLLKACGSRLTEKLLEGAPTEDTLVQMEKLADLKEESEGWDGSEEEEKPSSQPDVVEGQELSKCSPETSLMPDCNSWNVAHRRLSVFRSLRHMRQVLGASAFHVLAWHVLMGNQVIWKARDVDLVQSAFDVLRTMLPVGCVRIIPYSDQYEEAYRCNFLGLSPHVQIPSHILSSEFAVLVEVRTATRSSLYPTLFDDEQSLNKYEFVVTSGSPIAADRGG
;
A
#
# COMPACT_ATOMS: atom_id res chain seq x y z
N MET A 1 2.60 4.30 -9.90
CA MET A 1 2.90 5.38 -10.87
C MET A 1 1.61 6.13 -11.12
N ASN A 2 1.56 7.42 -10.79
CA ASN A 2 0.44 8.29 -11.17
C ASN A 2 0.79 9.00 -12.48
N ALA A 3 0.33 8.43 -13.60
CA ALA A 3 0.51 8.98 -14.92
C ALA A 3 -0.82 8.97 -15.69
N ILE A 4 -0.99 9.94 -16.58
CA ILE A 4 -2.15 10.02 -17.48
C ILE A 4 -1.63 9.98 -18.90
N VAL A 5 -2.16 9.08 -19.72
CA VAL A 5 -1.91 9.06 -21.16
C VAL A 5 -3.14 9.60 -21.86
N ALA A 6 -2.98 10.54 -22.79
CA ALA A 6 -4.10 11.10 -23.53
C ALA A 6 -3.78 11.27 -25.02
N LEU A 7 -4.80 11.12 -25.85
CA LEU A 7 -4.82 11.44 -27.26
C LEU A 7 -5.50 12.79 -27.46
N CYS A 8 -4.80 13.71 -28.12
CA CYS A 8 -5.23 15.05 -28.43
C CYS A 8 -5.30 15.25 -29.96
N HIS A 9 -6.16 16.16 -30.39
CA HIS A 9 -6.38 16.51 -31.79
C HIS A 9 -6.55 18.02 -31.94
N PHE A 10 -5.98 18.59 -32.99
CA PHE A 10 -6.22 19.97 -33.36
C PHE A 10 -7.40 20.06 -34.34
N CYS A 11 -8.55 20.51 -33.85
CA CYS A 11 -9.71 20.79 -34.68
C CYS A 11 -9.63 22.21 -35.26
N GLU A 12 -9.80 22.36 -36.58
CA GLU A 12 -9.81 23.68 -37.22
C GLU A 12 -10.99 24.56 -36.77
N LEU A 13 -12.08 23.96 -36.25
CA LEU A 13 -13.26 24.68 -35.74
C LEU A 13 -13.17 24.98 -34.24
N HIS A 14 -12.67 24.04 -33.44
CA HIS A 14 -12.71 24.11 -31.97
C HIS A 14 -11.35 24.28 -31.30
N GLY A 15 -10.27 24.28 -32.08
CA GLY A 15 -8.88 24.30 -31.60
C GLY A 15 -8.42 22.95 -31.02
N PRO A 16 -7.37 22.95 -30.17
CA PRO A 16 -6.90 21.75 -29.49
C PRO A 16 -8.02 21.13 -28.67
N ARG A 17 -8.22 19.81 -28.76
CA ARG A 17 -9.19 19.05 -27.99
C ARG A 17 -8.59 17.71 -27.56
N THR A 18 -8.94 17.29 -26.35
CA THR A 18 -8.62 15.94 -25.87
C THR A 18 -9.72 15.00 -26.35
N LEU A 19 -9.32 13.89 -26.98
CA LEU A 19 -10.23 12.87 -27.49
C LEU A 19 -10.33 11.70 -26.55
N PHE A 20 -9.23 11.25 -25.94
CA PHE A 20 -9.24 10.05 -25.12
C PHE A 20 -8.18 10.15 -24.06
N CYS A 21 -8.48 9.82 -22.82
CA CYS A 21 -7.52 9.79 -21.73
C CYS A 21 -7.66 8.49 -20.94
N THR A 22 -6.52 7.92 -20.56
CA THR A 22 -6.42 6.76 -19.68
C THR A 22 -5.69 7.17 -18.40
N GLU A 23 -6.34 6.94 -17.27
CA GLU A 23 -5.81 7.23 -15.94
C GLU A 23 -5.61 5.95 -15.13
N VAL A 24 -4.65 5.99 -14.21
CA VAL A 24 -4.37 4.92 -13.25
C VAL A 24 -5.09 5.24 -11.95
N LEU A 25 -6.01 4.38 -11.53
CA LEU A 25 -6.69 4.47 -10.24
C LEU A 25 -6.20 3.34 -9.34
N HIS A 26 -5.59 3.72 -8.23
CA HIS A 26 -5.24 2.80 -7.15
C HIS A 26 -6.52 2.52 -6.35
N SER A 27 -6.89 1.24 -6.24
CA SER A 27 -7.89 0.84 -5.26
C SER A 27 -7.34 1.21 -3.88
N PRO A 28 -8.11 1.90 -2.99
CA PRO A 28 -7.65 2.08 -1.62
C PRO A 28 -7.36 0.69 -1.06
N LEU A 29 -6.16 0.52 -0.48
CA LEU A 29 -5.85 -0.65 0.33
C LEU A 29 -7.02 -0.84 1.32
N PRO A 30 -7.48 -2.07 1.62
CA PRO A 30 -8.37 -2.27 2.75
C PRO A 30 -7.63 -1.78 3.99
N GLN A 31 -7.98 -0.58 4.45
CA GLN A 31 -7.59 -0.10 5.75
C GLN A 31 -8.20 -1.08 6.75
N GLY A 32 -7.32 -1.79 7.45
CA GLY A 32 -7.68 -2.70 8.50
C GLY A 32 -8.63 -2.02 9.48
N ALA A 33 -9.58 -2.82 9.97
CA ALA A 33 -10.57 -2.42 10.95
C ALA A 33 -9.96 -1.58 12.07
N GLY A 34 -10.44 -0.34 12.18
CA GLY A 34 -10.25 0.54 13.31
C GLY A 34 -11.58 1.22 13.58
N SER A 35 -12.42 0.54 14.37
CA SER A 35 -13.62 1.11 14.97
C SER A 35 -13.23 2.16 16.02
N GLY A 36 -14.01 3.25 16.10
CA GLY A 36 -13.87 4.30 17.10
C GLY A 36 -14.93 5.39 16.93
N ASP A 37 -16.14 5.07 17.37
CA ASP A 37 -17.35 5.89 17.54
C ASP A 37 -17.17 7.40 17.78
N ILE A 38 -18.03 8.22 17.13
CA ILE A 38 -18.80 9.27 17.84
C ILE A 38 -20.22 9.33 17.25
N SER A 39 -21.19 9.05 18.13
CA SER A 39 -22.64 9.16 17.95
C SER A 39 -23.17 10.59 18.13
N GLY A 40 -24.32 10.90 17.51
CA GLY A 40 -25.25 11.97 17.93
C GLY A 40 -25.33 13.13 16.94
N GLN A 41 -26.33 13.15 16.04
CA GLN A 41 -27.68 13.75 16.20
C GLN A 41 -27.73 15.28 16.11
N ASN A 42 -28.36 15.68 15.00
CA ASN A 42 -29.14 16.86 14.68
C ASN A 42 -29.56 17.87 15.78
N GLU A 43 -29.59 19.13 15.31
CA GLU A 43 -30.57 20.20 15.56
C GLU A 43 -30.26 21.40 16.49
N GLN A 44 -30.30 22.57 15.82
CA GLN A 44 -30.79 23.90 16.24
C GLN A 44 -29.90 24.79 17.13
N ALA A 45 -29.51 25.94 16.56
CA ALA A 45 -29.28 27.18 17.31
C ALA A 45 -29.55 28.39 16.41
N GLU A 46 -30.19 29.37 17.02
CA GLU A 46 -30.90 30.54 16.47
C GLU A 46 -29.99 31.72 16.07
N GLU A 47 -30.65 32.74 15.49
CA GLU A 47 -30.17 34.00 14.92
C GLU A 47 -29.53 34.99 15.91
N GLU A 48 -28.57 35.80 15.43
CA GLU A 48 -28.47 37.28 15.47
C GLU A 48 -27.04 37.68 15.05
N GLU A 49 -26.79 38.34 13.90
CA GLU A 49 -27.01 39.73 13.49
C GLU A 49 -25.66 40.50 13.45
N GLY A 50 -25.34 41.11 12.29
CA GLY A 50 -24.32 42.16 12.16
C GLY A 50 -23.41 42.09 10.92
N GLY A 51 -23.70 42.86 9.88
CA GLY A 51 -22.65 43.41 8.98
C GLY A 51 -22.75 43.19 7.47
N ILE A 52 -23.68 43.91 6.82
CA ILE A 52 -23.59 44.66 5.54
C ILE A 52 -22.71 44.14 4.37
N GLN A 53 -23.42 43.80 3.27
CA GLN A 53 -23.15 43.94 1.82
C GLN A 53 -21.83 43.45 1.18
N MET A 54 -21.97 42.53 0.21
CA MET A 54 -22.03 42.85 -1.23
C MET A 54 -22.37 41.58 -2.04
N SER A 55 -23.57 41.52 -2.63
CA SER A 55 -24.01 40.42 -3.50
C SER A 55 -24.10 40.90 -4.95
N SER A 56 -23.26 40.36 -5.84
CA SER A 56 -23.53 40.34 -7.29
C SER A 56 -24.08 38.96 -7.67
N ARG A 57 -25.40 38.79 -7.57
CA ARG A 57 -26.10 37.64 -8.15
C ARG A 57 -26.35 37.90 -9.64
N ILE A 58 -25.84 36.98 -10.46
CA ILE A 58 -26.06 36.90 -11.90
C ILE A 58 -27.56 36.65 -12.14
N ARG A 59 -28.24 37.66 -12.73
CA ARG A 59 -29.60 37.53 -13.24
C ARG A 59 -29.59 36.82 -14.58
N SER A 60 -30.27 35.69 -14.64
CA SER A 60 -30.84 35.10 -15.85
C SER A 60 -31.96 36.01 -16.35
N HIS A 61 -31.77 36.61 -17.53
CA HIS A 61 -32.79 37.39 -18.22
C HIS A 61 -33.50 36.53 -19.26
N SER A 62 -34.82 36.41 -19.15
CA SER A 62 -35.72 36.25 -20.30
C SER A 62 -36.24 37.63 -20.70
N PRO A 63 -36.54 37.85 -21.99
CA PRO A 63 -37.60 38.77 -22.39
C PRO A 63 -38.74 38.02 -23.08
N ALA A 64 -39.96 38.41 -22.74
CA ALA A 64 -41.17 38.07 -23.48
C ALA A 64 -41.47 39.19 -24.48
N GLU A 65 -41.88 38.84 -25.71
CA GLU A 65 -42.98 39.47 -26.46
C GLU A 65 -43.16 38.82 -27.85
N GLY A 66 -44.43 38.64 -28.23
CA GLY A 66 -44.87 38.86 -29.62
C GLY A 66 -44.76 37.71 -30.62
N ALA A 67 -45.91 37.13 -30.96
CA ALA A 67 -46.08 36.15 -32.03
C ALA A 67 -45.78 36.72 -33.43
N SER A 68 -45.13 35.92 -34.26
CA SER A 68 -45.36 35.84 -35.72
C SER A 68 -44.83 34.49 -36.18
N ALA A 69 -45.73 33.65 -36.70
CA ALA A 69 -45.38 32.38 -37.32
C ALA A 69 -44.50 32.63 -38.55
N ASP A 70 -43.38 31.93 -38.66
CA ASP A 70 -42.88 31.47 -39.95
C ASP A 70 -41.99 30.25 -39.79
N SER A 71 -42.35 29.23 -40.55
CA SER A 71 -41.76 27.91 -40.67
C SER A 71 -40.41 27.98 -41.38
N SER A 72 -39.32 27.72 -40.66
CA SER A 72 -38.10 27.19 -41.28
C SER A 72 -37.25 26.45 -40.24
N SER A 73 -37.00 25.17 -40.49
CA SER A 73 -36.13 24.32 -39.69
C SER A 73 -34.69 24.85 -39.77
N PRO A 74 -33.99 25.15 -38.67
CA PRO A 74 -32.57 25.44 -38.73
C PRO A 74 -31.83 24.10 -38.80
N GLY A 75 -31.24 23.78 -39.96
CA GLY A 75 -30.27 22.69 -40.04
C GLY A 75 -29.12 22.88 -39.04
N PRO A 76 -28.49 21.80 -38.56
CA PRO A 76 -27.44 21.88 -37.55
C PRO A 76 -26.30 22.79 -38.02
N LYS A 77 -25.83 23.69 -37.14
CA LYS A 77 -24.68 24.55 -37.41
C LYS A 77 -23.44 23.66 -37.60
N LYS A 78 -22.50 24.05 -38.48
CA LYS A 78 -21.26 23.29 -38.76
C LYS A 78 -20.45 22.97 -37.48
N SER A 79 -20.53 23.81 -36.45
CA SER A 79 -19.94 23.60 -35.12
C SER A 79 -20.49 22.34 -34.43
N ASP A 80 -21.81 22.17 -34.47
CA ASP A 80 -22.54 21.14 -33.75
C ASP A 80 -22.35 19.79 -34.46
N MET A 81 -22.23 19.81 -35.80
CA MET A 81 -21.88 18.62 -36.57
C MET A 81 -20.46 18.12 -36.26
N CYS A 82 -19.49 19.01 -36.05
CA CYS A 82 -18.12 18.63 -35.72
C CYS A 82 -17.97 18.14 -34.29
N GLU A 83 -18.75 18.70 -33.35
CA GLU A 83 -18.80 18.23 -31.97
C GLU A 83 -19.47 16.86 -31.86
N ALA A 84 -20.47 16.58 -32.70
CA ALA A 84 -21.14 15.29 -32.77
C ALA A 84 -20.32 14.19 -33.49
N SER A 85 -19.50 14.55 -34.50
CA SER A 85 -18.87 13.56 -35.38
C SER A 85 -17.35 13.52 -35.38
N GLY A 86 -16.64 14.58 -34.94
CA GLY A 86 -15.18 14.68 -35.11
C GLY A 86 -14.38 14.88 -33.84
N CYS A 87 -14.90 15.69 -32.91
CA CYS A 87 -14.21 16.06 -31.68
C CYS A 87 -14.63 15.22 -30.47
N ARG A 88 -15.36 14.13 -30.71
CA ARG A 88 -15.85 13.21 -29.69
C ARG A 88 -15.33 11.82 -30.00
N SER A 89 -14.84 11.12 -28.97
CA SER A 89 -14.33 9.76 -29.10
C SER A 89 -15.43 8.72 -28.89
N LEU A 90 -16.09 8.78 -27.74
CA LEU A 90 -17.08 7.81 -27.30
C LEU A 90 -18.50 8.29 -27.64
N ALA A 91 -19.38 7.36 -28.02
CA ALA A 91 -20.77 7.66 -28.35
C ALA A 91 -21.53 8.34 -27.18
N GLY A 92 -22.67 8.98 -27.51
CA GLY A 92 -23.63 9.53 -26.55
C GLY A 92 -23.96 8.55 -25.43
N GLY A 93 -23.46 8.77 -24.21
CA GLY A 93 -23.79 7.96 -23.03
C GLY A 93 -22.91 6.74 -22.77
N HIS A 94 -21.82 6.53 -23.51
CA HIS A 94 -20.90 5.42 -23.20
C HIS A 94 -20.11 5.69 -21.89
N PRO A 95 -20.10 4.75 -20.92
CA PRO A 95 -19.50 4.94 -19.60
C PRO A 95 -17.96 4.82 -19.58
N GLY A 96 -17.27 5.00 -20.72
CA GLY A 96 -15.82 4.73 -20.82
C GLY A 96 -15.44 3.25 -20.77
N TYR A 97 -14.13 2.98 -20.70
CA TYR A 97 -13.55 1.63 -20.58
C TYR A 97 -12.81 1.49 -19.25
N VAL A 98 -12.90 0.32 -18.63
CA VAL A 98 -12.16 0.01 -17.39
C VAL A 98 -11.52 -1.37 -17.53
N SER A 99 -10.21 -1.44 -17.30
CA SER A 99 -9.49 -2.70 -17.15
C SER A 99 -8.88 -2.80 -15.75
N HIS A 100 -8.87 -4.01 -15.20
CA HIS A 100 -8.36 -4.28 -13.87
C HIS A 100 -7.19 -5.24 -13.93
N ASP A 101 -6.06 -4.83 -13.36
CA ASP A 101 -4.89 -5.67 -13.20
C ASP A 101 -4.98 -6.42 -11.86
N LYS A 102 -5.20 -7.74 -11.94
CA LYS A 102 -5.42 -8.59 -10.76
C LYS A 102 -4.18 -8.71 -9.87
N GLU A 103 -2.99 -8.63 -10.46
CA GLU A 103 -1.71 -8.79 -9.74
C GLU A 103 -1.39 -7.58 -8.86
N THR A 104 -1.62 -6.37 -9.39
CA THR A 104 -1.26 -5.12 -8.72
C THR A 104 -2.47 -4.43 -8.06
N SER A 105 -3.67 -4.97 -8.23
CA SER A 105 -4.94 -4.36 -7.80
C SER A 105 -5.19 -2.95 -8.37
N ILE A 106 -4.53 -2.61 -9.47
CA ILE A 106 -4.65 -1.32 -10.18
C ILE A 106 -5.82 -1.38 -11.17
N LYS A 107 -6.54 -0.27 -11.32
CA LYS A 107 -7.57 -0.09 -12.34
C LYS A 107 -7.12 0.97 -13.34
N TYR A 108 -7.21 0.66 -14.63
CA TYR A 108 -7.00 1.62 -15.71
C TYR A 108 -8.35 2.05 -16.23
N VAL A 109 -8.67 3.33 -16.08
CA VAL A 109 -9.96 3.90 -16.47
C VAL A 109 -9.73 4.78 -17.68
N SER A 110 -10.61 4.71 -18.68
CA SER A 110 -10.50 5.54 -19.88
C SER A 110 -11.80 6.21 -20.27
N HIS A 111 -11.73 7.52 -20.45
CA HIS A 111 -12.84 8.39 -20.83
C HIS A 111 -12.35 9.43 -21.83
N GLN A 112 -13.25 10.27 -22.35
CA GLN A 112 -12.85 11.40 -23.19
C GLN A 112 -12.07 12.46 -22.38
N HIS A 113 -12.49 12.68 -21.15
CA HIS A 113 -11.92 13.63 -20.22
C HIS A 113 -11.84 13.00 -18.82
N PRO A 114 -10.86 13.36 -17.98
CA PRO A 114 -10.83 12.90 -16.60
C PRO A 114 -12.06 13.39 -15.83
N ASN A 115 -12.56 12.58 -14.90
CA ASN A 115 -13.72 12.94 -14.09
C ASN A 115 -13.38 14.00 -13.03
N HIS A 116 -12.14 14.02 -12.54
CA HIS A 116 -11.69 14.98 -11.53
C HIS A 116 -11.36 16.35 -12.17
N PRO A 117 -11.95 17.47 -11.71
CA PRO A 117 -11.76 18.79 -12.31
C PRO A 117 -10.30 19.28 -12.35
N GLN A 118 -9.49 18.95 -11.35
CA GLN A 118 -8.07 19.33 -11.34
C GLN A 118 -7.28 18.57 -12.42
N LEU A 119 -7.53 17.27 -12.58
CA LEU A 119 -6.92 16.46 -13.65
C LEU A 119 -7.38 16.94 -15.02
N PHE A 120 -8.66 17.32 -15.16
CA PHE A 120 -9.18 17.92 -16.38
C PHE A 120 -8.41 19.19 -16.76
N SER A 121 -8.18 20.10 -15.81
CA SER A 121 -7.41 21.34 -16.05
C SER A 121 -5.98 21.02 -16.51
N ILE A 122 -5.30 20.09 -15.84
CA ILE A 122 -3.95 19.65 -16.18
C ILE A 122 -3.89 19.07 -17.61
N VAL A 123 -4.77 18.12 -17.92
CA VAL A 123 -4.84 17.48 -19.25
C VAL A 123 -5.19 18.51 -20.33
N ARG A 124 -6.11 19.43 -20.03
CA ARG A 124 -6.49 20.50 -20.96
C ARG A 124 -5.32 21.40 -21.28
N GLN A 125 -4.58 21.82 -20.27
CA GLN A 125 -3.42 22.71 -20.42
C GLN A 125 -2.27 22.02 -21.19
N ALA A 126 -1.98 20.76 -20.86
CA ALA A 126 -1.00 19.94 -21.58
C ALA A 126 -1.37 19.78 -23.07
N CYS A 127 -2.65 19.54 -23.37
CA CYS A 127 -3.17 19.45 -24.74
C CYS A 127 -3.00 20.76 -25.52
N VAL A 128 -3.34 21.91 -24.92
CA VAL A 128 -3.19 23.22 -25.56
C VAL A 128 -1.72 23.53 -25.83
N ARG A 129 -0.84 23.33 -24.84
CA ARG A 129 0.60 23.56 -25.02
C ARG A 129 1.19 22.68 -26.11
N SER A 130 0.88 21.39 -26.09
CA SER A 130 1.40 20.41 -27.05
C SER A 130 1.04 20.73 -28.50
N LEU A 131 -0.16 21.25 -28.78
CA LEU A 131 -0.65 21.47 -30.15
C LEU A 131 -0.53 22.92 -30.62
N SER A 132 -0.38 23.89 -29.71
CA SER A 132 -0.39 25.31 -30.05
C SER A 132 0.89 26.08 -29.70
N CYS A 133 1.67 25.64 -28.70
CA CYS A 133 2.80 26.41 -28.18
C CYS A 133 4.14 25.77 -28.52
N GLU A 134 4.25 24.46 -28.32
CA GLU A 134 5.48 23.73 -28.52
C GLU A 134 5.66 23.37 -30.00
N VAL A 135 6.85 23.60 -30.55
CA VAL A 135 7.13 23.39 -31.97
C VAL A 135 8.30 22.43 -32.14
N CYS A 136 8.08 21.34 -32.86
CA CYS A 136 9.14 20.43 -33.30
C CYS A 136 9.52 20.72 -34.77
N PRO A 137 10.82 20.63 -35.13
CA PRO A 137 11.25 20.67 -36.53
C PRO A 137 10.53 19.56 -37.34
N GLY A 138 9.88 19.93 -38.44
CA GLY A 138 9.07 18.98 -39.22
C GLY A 138 7.64 18.74 -38.72
N ARG A 139 7.25 19.34 -37.57
CA ARG A 139 5.91 19.26 -36.94
C ARG A 139 5.46 17.86 -36.48
N GLU A 140 6.30 16.84 -36.66
CA GLU A 140 6.11 15.48 -36.18
C GLU A 140 7.32 15.06 -35.35
N GLY A 141 7.09 14.62 -34.11
CA GLY A 141 8.14 14.16 -33.23
C GLY A 141 7.86 14.33 -31.75
N PRO A 142 8.74 13.79 -30.90
CA PRO A 142 8.62 13.86 -29.45
C PRO A 142 9.13 15.19 -28.89
N ILE A 143 8.43 15.74 -27.91
CA ILE A 143 8.74 16.97 -27.20
C ILE A 143 8.55 16.73 -25.70
N PHE A 144 9.47 17.23 -24.89
CA PHE A 144 9.35 17.29 -23.43
C PHE A 144 9.08 18.72 -23.00
N PHE A 145 8.08 18.94 -22.16
CA PHE A 145 7.82 20.23 -21.55
C PHE A 145 7.01 20.06 -20.26
N GLY A 146 6.92 21.10 -19.43
CA GLY A 146 6.06 21.10 -18.25
C GLY A 146 6.66 21.86 -17.09
N ASP A 147 5.93 21.90 -15.99
CA ASP A 147 6.30 22.59 -14.76
C ASP A 147 5.78 21.80 -13.55
N GLU A 148 6.18 22.23 -12.34
CA GLU A 148 5.78 21.54 -11.11
C GLU A 148 4.30 21.73 -10.75
N GLN A 149 3.62 22.75 -11.29
CA GLN A 149 2.23 23.07 -10.97
C GLN A 149 1.23 22.25 -11.79
N HIS A 150 1.53 22.03 -13.08
CA HIS A 150 0.68 21.33 -14.04
C HIS A 150 1.23 19.95 -14.42
N GLY A 151 2.41 19.60 -13.90
CA GLY A 151 3.12 18.37 -14.22
C GLY A 151 4.00 18.46 -15.46
N PHE A 152 4.82 17.42 -15.62
CA PHE A 152 5.71 17.24 -16.75
C PHE A 152 5.06 16.37 -17.81
N VAL A 153 5.25 16.74 -19.08
CA VAL A 153 4.54 16.18 -20.23
C VAL A 153 5.56 15.69 -21.25
N PHE A 154 5.46 14.41 -21.59
CA PHE A 154 5.99 13.86 -22.81
C PHE A 154 4.90 13.97 -23.86
N SER A 155 5.19 14.62 -24.98
CA SER A 155 4.25 14.77 -26.09
C SER A 155 4.86 14.22 -27.37
N HIS A 156 4.10 13.48 -28.15
CA HIS A 156 4.50 13.07 -29.48
C HIS A 156 3.44 13.50 -30.48
N THR A 157 3.75 14.55 -31.26
CA THR A 157 2.87 15.06 -32.31
C THR A 157 3.06 14.26 -33.59
N PHE A 158 1.98 14.00 -34.31
CA PHE A 158 2.00 13.23 -35.56
C PHE A 158 0.84 13.62 -36.47
N PHE A 159 0.95 13.26 -37.76
CA PHE A 159 -0.10 13.51 -38.75
C PHE A 159 -0.81 12.23 -39.14
N ILE A 160 -2.13 12.33 -39.34
CA ILE A 160 -2.95 11.27 -39.94
C ILE A 160 -3.44 11.78 -41.29
N LYS A 161 -3.39 10.94 -42.33
CA LYS A 161 -3.90 11.30 -43.66
C LYS A 161 -5.43 11.31 -43.67
N ASP A 162 -6.02 12.34 -44.25
CA ASP A 162 -7.48 12.50 -44.39
C ASP A 162 -7.78 13.11 -45.76
N SER A 163 -8.53 12.40 -46.61
CA SER A 163 -8.84 12.86 -47.98
C SER A 163 -9.66 14.15 -48.03
N LEU A 164 -10.44 14.42 -46.98
CA LEU A 164 -11.34 15.57 -46.90
C LEU A 164 -10.72 16.73 -46.11
N ALA A 165 -9.59 16.52 -45.44
CA ALA A 165 -8.91 17.57 -44.69
C ALA A 165 -8.13 18.52 -45.61
N ARG A 166 -8.01 19.78 -45.17
CA ARG A 166 -7.12 20.75 -45.81
C ARG A 166 -5.68 20.24 -45.73
N GLY A 167 -4.99 20.16 -46.86
CA GLY A 167 -3.61 19.63 -46.91
C GLY A 167 -3.52 18.10 -46.76
N PHE A 168 -4.65 17.39 -46.83
CA PHE A 168 -4.76 15.94 -46.73
C PHE A 168 -4.24 15.34 -45.43
N GLN A 169 -4.16 16.14 -44.36
CA GLN A 169 -3.58 15.75 -43.08
C GLN A 169 -4.36 16.36 -41.93
N ARG A 170 -4.46 15.61 -40.83
CA ARG A 170 -5.00 16.04 -39.55
C ARG A 170 -3.91 15.94 -38.49
N TRP A 171 -3.89 16.88 -37.57
CA TRP A 171 -2.85 16.97 -36.56
C TRP A 171 -3.31 16.37 -35.23
N TYR A 172 -2.58 15.35 -34.78
CA TYR A 172 -2.81 14.64 -33.53
C TYR A 172 -1.58 14.69 -32.64
N SER A 173 -1.76 14.40 -31.36
CA SER A 173 -0.68 14.24 -30.40
C SER A 173 -1.04 13.19 -29.35
N ILE A 174 -0.12 12.29 -29.05
CA ILE A 174 -0.20 11.44 -27.86
C ILE A 174 0.65 12.10 -26.77
N ILE A 175 0.01 12.42 -25.65
CA ILE A 175 0.68 13.02 -24.49
C ILE A 175 0.67 12.04 -23.32
N THR A 176 1.75 12.05 -22.53
CA THR A 176 1.89 11.35 -21.26
C THR A 176 2.27 12.36 -20.20
N ILE A 177 1.45 12.50 -19.18
CA ILE A 177 1.59 13.48 -18.10
C ILE A 177 2.00 12.75 -16.83
N MET A 178 3.06 13.23 -16.19
CA MET A 178 3.58 12.72 -14.92
C MET A 178 3.96 13.87 -14.00
N MET A 179 3.84 13.67 -12.69
CA MET A 179 4.30 14.68 -11.72
C MET A 179 5.81 14.62 -11.48
N ASP A 180 6.43 13.45 -11.65
CA ASP A 180 7.87 13.27 -11.49
C ASP A 180 8.63 13.54 -12.81
N ARG A 181 9.40 14.62 -12.83
CA ARG A 181 10.26 15.03 -13.94
C ARG A 181 11.30 13.97 -14.29
N ILE A 182 12.03 13.47 -13.29
CA ILE A 182 13.20 12.62 -13.50
C ILE A 182 12.74 11.26 -13.99
N TYR A 183 11.67 10.73 -13.40
CA TYR A 183 11.07 9.47 -13.84
C TYR A 183 10.63 9.53 -15.30
N LEU A 184 9.96 10.62 -15.72
CA LEU A 184 9.49 10.79 -17.09
C LEU A 184 10.66 10.88 -18.09
N ILE A 185 11.72 11.63 -17.76
CA ILE A 185 12.93 11.73 -18.59
C ILE A 185 13.64 10.38 -18.70
N ASN A 186 13.81 9.65 -17.59
CA ASN A 186 14.42 8.32 -17.60
C ASN A 186 13.57 7.29 -18.35
N SER A 187 12.27 7.55 -18.52
CA SER A 187 11.33 6.73 -19.28
C SER A 187 11.20 7.13 -20.75
N TRP A 188 11.86 8.21 -21.16
CA TRP A 188 11.82 8.76 -22.52
C TRP A 188 12.05 7.74 -23.65
N PRO A 189 13.17 6.98 -23.69
CA PRO A 189 13.42 6.06 -24.80
C PRO A 189 12.39 4.93 -24.87
N PHE A 190 11.89 4.48 -23.72
CA PHE A 190 10.84 3.47 -23.64
C PHE A 190 9.50 4.02 -24.17
N LEU A 191 9.07 5.18 -23.68
CA LEU A 191 7.84 5.84 -24.11
C LEU A 191 7.87 6.14 -25.60
N LEU A 192 8.99 6.68 -26.11
CA LEU A 192 9.16 6.97 -27.52
C LEU A 192 8.98 5.73 -28.40
N GLY A 193 9.61 4.60 -28.05
CA GLY A 193 9.49 3.36 -28.82
C GLY A 193 8.06 2.82 -28.84
N LYS A 194 7.35 2.84 -27.70
CA LYS A 194 5.99 2.30 -27.60
C LYS A 194 4.94 3.23 -28.22
N ILE A 195 5.03 4.54 -27.99
CA ILE A 195 4.11 5.52 -28.57
C ILE A 195 4.29 5.57 -30.09
N ARG A 196 5.52 5.49 -30.60
CA ARG A 196 5.75 5.40 -32.05
C ARG A 196 5.07 4.17 -32.66
N GLY A 197 5.11 3.02 -32.00
CA GLY A 197 4.38 1.84 -32.47
C GLY A 197 2.87 2.05 -32.56
N ILE A 198 2.25 2.74 -31.59
CA ILE A 198 0.83 3.11 -31.62
C ILE A 198 0.54 4.08 -32.78
N ILE A 199 1.44 5.05 -33.01
CA ILE A 199 1.32 6.02 -34.10
C ILE A 199 1.42 5.32 -35.46
N ASP A 200 2.40 4.45 -35.65
CA ASP A 200 2.60 3.71 -36.90
C ASP A 200 1.37 2.84 -37.23
N GLU A 201 0.74 2.22 -36.22
CA GLU A 201 -0.52 1.47 -36.39
C GLU A 201 -1.67 2.38 -36.85
N LEU A 202 -1.86 3.54 -36.19
CA LEU A 202 -2.90 4.52 -36.53
C LEU A 202 -2.69 5.08 -37.93
N GLN A 203 -1.47 5.49 -38.26
CA GLN A 203 -1.11 6.02 -39.58
C GLN A 203 -1.28 4.95 -40.66
N GLY A 204 -0.90 3.71 -40.40
CA GLY A 204 -1.05 2.60 -41.35
C GLY A 204 -2.51 2.29 -41.67
N LYS A 205 -3.41 2.28 -40.67
CA LYS A 205 -4.85 2.10 -40.89
C LYS A 205 -5.44 3.27 -41.69
N ALA A 206 -5.13 4.50 -41.30
CA ALA A 206 -5.66 5.68 -41.99
C ALA A 206 -5.12 5.85 -43.42
N LEU A 207 -3.86 5.46 -43.68
CA LEU A 207 -3.28 5.50 -45.02
C LEU A 207 -4.04 4.58 -45.99
N LYS A 208 -4.43 3.38 -45.55
CA LYS A 208 -5.24 2.45 -46.36
C LYS A 208 -6.60 3.04 -46.74
N VAL A 209 -7.28 3.68 -45.77
CA VAL A 209 -8.56 4.37 -46.03
C VAL A 209 -8.36 5.53 -46.99
N PHE A 210 -7.32 6.34 -46.77
CA PHE A 210 -6.97 7.45 -47.65
C PHE A 210 -6.73 6.98 -49.10
N GLU A 211 -5.93 5.93 -49.31
CA GLU A 211 -5.65 5.39 -50.64
C GLU A 211 -6.91 4.83 -51.31
N ALA A 212 -7.76 4.11 -50.57
CA ALA A 212 -9.03 3.60 -51.09
C ALA A 212 -9.99 4.73 -51.51
N GLU A 213 -10.12 5.78 -50.70
CA GLU A 213 -10.93 6.96 -51.01
C GLU A 213 -10.37 7.72 -52.24
N GLN A 214 -9.05 7.81 -52.36
CA GLN A 214 -8.38 8.45 -53.50
C GLN A 214 -8.50 7.65 -54.80
N TYR A 215 -8.50 6.32 -54.71
CA TYR A 215 -8.74 5.45 -55.86
C TYR A 215 -10.18 5.58 -56.37
N GLY A 216 -11.15 5.70 -55.46
CA GLY A 216 -12.56 5.91 -55.81
C GLY A 216 -12.90 7.31 -56.34
N CYS A 217 -12.19 8.35 -55.92
CA CYS A 217 -12.40 9.73 -56.36
C CYS A 217 -11.06 10.50 -56.47
N PRO A 218 -10.52 10.71 -57.69
CA PRO A 218 -9.19 11.31 -57.87
C PRO A 218 -9.09 12.75 -57.33
N GLN A 219 -7.93 13.10 -56.75
CA GLN A 219 -7.60 14.42 -56.16
C GLN A 219 -8.03 15.66 -56.98
N ARG A 220 -8.03 15.54 -58.32
CA ARG A 220 -8.45 16.61 -59.23
C ARG A 220 -9.93 16.96 -59.09
N ALA A 221 -10.79 15.95 -58.93
CA ALA A 221 -12.24 16.15 -58.77
C ALA A 221 -12.58 16.84 -57.44
N GLN A 222 -11.90 16.46 -56.35
CA GLN A 222 -12.11 17.06 -55.03
C GLN A 222 -11.62 18.52 -54.96
N ARG A 223 -10.46 18.85 -55.55
CA ARG A 223 -9.96 20.24 -55.60
C ARG A 223 -10.84 21.15 -56.47
N MET A 224 -11.38 20.64 -57.57
CA MET A 224 -12.32 21.38 -58.43
C MET A 224 -13.63 21.72 -57.71
N ASN A 225 -14.16 20.81 -56.90
CA ASN A 225 -15.38 21.04 -56.13
C ASN A 225 -15.21 22.06 -54.99
N THR A 226 -14.02 22.16 -54.39
CA THR A 226 -13.73 23.17 -53.35
C THR A 226 -13.47 24.58 -53.89
N ALA A 227 -13.20 24.73 -55.20
CA ALA A 227 -12.89 26.02 -55.83
C ALA A 227 -14.13 26.76 -56.37
N PHE A 228 -15.30 26.12 -56.42
CA PHE A 228 -16.50 26.64 -57.09
C PHE A 228 -17.60 27.18 -56.14
N THR A 229 -17.27 27.55 -54.90
CA THR A 229 -18.22 28.22 -53.97
C THR A 229 -17.95 29.74 -53.89
N PRO A 230 -18.85 30.61 -54.38
CA PRO A 230 -18.56 32.02 -54.66
C PRO A 230 -18.67 32.98 -53.46
N PHE A 231 -18.57 32.52 -52.21
CA PHE A 231 -18.74 33.37 -51.02
C PHE A 231 -17.44 33.53 -50.22
N LEU A 232 -16.77 34.66 -50.46
CA LEU A 232 -15.45 35.09 -49.98
C LEU A 232 -15.32 35.33 -48.45
N HIS A 233 -16.26 34.89 -47.61
CA HIS A 233 -16.19 35.05 -46.14
C HIS A 233 -16.37 33.76 -45.34
N GLN A 234 -16.50 32.58 -45.98
CA GLN A 234 -16.37 31.29 -45.29
C GLN A 234 -14.90 30.83 -45.35
N ARG A 235 -14.13 31.03 -44.26
CA ARG A 235 -12.89 30.27 -44.05
C ARG A 235 -13.28 28.79 -43.91
N ASN A 236 -13.17 28.05 -45.01
CA ASN A 236 -13.57 26.65 -45.17
C ASN A 236 -12.69 25.69 -44.34
N GLY A 237 -12.96 25.59 -43.03
CA GLY A 237 -12.53 24.43 -42.24
C GLY A 237 -13.55 23.31 -42.41
N ASN A 238 -13.17 22.20 -43.04
CA ASN A 238 -14.03 21.02 -43.09
C ASN A 238 -14.11 20.42 -41.68
N ALA A 239 -15.33 20.12 -41.22
CA ALA A 239 -15.56 19.47 -39.93
C ALA A 239 -14.64 18.25 -39.77
N ALA A 240 -14.08 18.07 -38.58
CA ALA A 240 -13.29 16.89 -38.28
C ALA A 240 -14.16 15.64 -38.44
N ARG A 241 -13.63 14.60 -39.10
CA ARG A 241 -14.21 13.26 -39.10
C ARG A 241 -13.80 12.54 -37.81
N SER A 242 -14.61 11.59 -37.36
CA SER A 242 -14.23 10.75 -36.23
C SER A 242 -12.99 9.96 -36.58
N LEU A 243 -12.15 9.70 -35.58
CA LEU A 243 -10.97 8.87 -35.78
C LEU A 243 -11.35 7.46 -36.24
N THR A 244 -12.49 6.93 -35.78
CA THR A 244 -13.04 5.64 -36.22
C THR A 244 -13.37 5.60 -37.72
N SER A 245 -13.87 6.70 -38.28
CA SER A 245 -14.13 6.83 -39.72
C SER A 245 -12.83 6.96 -40.52
N LEU A 246 -11.81 7.63 -39.97
CA LEU A 246 -10.51 7.78 -40.63
C LEU A 246 -9.74 6.47 -40.72
N THR A 247 -9.87 5.60 -39.72
CA THR A 247 -9.17 4.30 -39.68
C THR A 247 -10.02 3.14 -40.17
N ASN A 248 -11.33 3.35 -40.38
CA ASN A 248 -12.33 2.31 -40.67
C ASN A 248 -12.26 1.15 -39.65
N ASP A 249 -12.13 1.50 -38.37
CA ASP A 249 -12.00 0.55 -37.26
C ASP A 249 -13.03 0.90 -36.18
N GLU A 250 -14.03 0.05 -36.01
CA GLU A 250 -15.11 0.24 -35.04
C GLU A 250 -14.63 0.03 -33.59
N ASN A 251 -13.62 -0.81 -33.39
CA ASN A 251 -13.09 -1.16 -32.06
C ASN A 251 -11.86 -0.33 -31.68
N LEU A 252 -11.56 0.73 -32.43
CA LEU A 252 -10.37 1.55 -32.26
C LEU A 252 -10.16 2.00 -30.81
N TRP A 253 -11.21 2.48 -30.15
CA TRP A 253 -11.12 3.01 -28.78
C TRP A 253 -10.84 1.92 -27.75
N ALA A 254 -11.35 0.70 -27.96
CA ALA A 254 -11.05 -0.44 -27.10
C ALA A 254 -9.59 -0.92 -27.29
N CYS A 255 -9.11 -0.95 -28.53
CA CYS A 255 -7.70 -1.23 -28.83
C CYS A 255 -6.77 -0.16 -28.23
N LEU A 256 -7.16 1.11 -28.33
CA LEU A 256 -6.40 2.23 -27.77
C LEU A 256 -6.39 2.20 -26.23
N HIS A 257 -7.53 1.88 -25.60
CA HIS A 257 -7.60 1.62 -24.16
C HIS A 257 -6.60 0.55 -23.74
N THR A 258 -6.61 -0.60 -24.43
CA THR A 258 -5.72 -1.73 -24.12
C THR A 258 -4.25 -1.32 -24.28
N SER A 259 -3.94 -0.57 -25.35
CA SER A 259 -2.59 -0.08 -25.63
C SER A 259 -2.11 0.92 -24.57
N PHE A 260 -2.96 1.84 -24.15
CA PHE A 260 -2.63 2.84 -23.12
C PHE A 260 -2.54 2.21 -21.72
N ALA A 261 -3.44 1.29 -21.38
CA ALA A 261 -3.36 0.53 -20.13
C ALA A 261 -2.07 -0.31 -20.07
N TRP A 262 -1.72 -1.00 -21.16
CA TRP A 262 -0.48 -1.74 -21.26
C TRP A 262 0.75 -0.83 -21.17
N LEU A 263 0.73 0.32 -21.85
CA LEU A 263 1.80 1.33 -21.78
C LEU A 263 2.02 1.79 -20.33
N LEU A 264 0.94 2.10 -19.60
CA LEU A 264 0.99 2.52 -18.20
C LEU A 264 1.50 1.40 -17.29
N LYS A 265 1.01 0.16 -17.46
CA LYS A 265 1.48 -1.02 -16.71
C LYS A 265 2.99 -1.25 -16.93
N ALA A 266 3.40 -1.34 -18.19
CA ALA A 266 4.78 -1.61 -18.58
C ALA A 266 5.74 -0.47 -18.21
N CYS A 267 5.29 0.78 -18.25
CA CYS A 267 6.08 1.91 -17.77
C CYS A 267 6.27 1.80 -16.25
N GLY A 268 5.18 1.54 -15.51
CA GLY A 268 5.19 1.46 -14.05
C GLY A 268 6.05 0.31 -13.50
N SER A 269 6.07 -0.85 -14.16
CA SER A 269 6.86 -2.02 -13.74
C SER A 269 8.33 -2.01 -14.21
N ARG A 270 8.75 -0.99 -14.98
CA ARG A 270 10.09 -0.96 -15.59
C ARG A 270 11.21 -0.70 -14.59
N LEU A 271 10.97 0.20 -13.64
CA LEU A 271 11.93 0.56 -12.60
C LEU A 271 11.41 0.03 -11.27
N THR A 272 11.95 -1.11 -10.85
CA THR A 272 11.67 -1.69 -9.54
C THR A 272 12.87 -1.45 -8.62
N GLU A 273 12.59 -0.88 -7.46
CA GLU A 273 13.59 -0.77 -6.41
C GLU A 273 13.68 -2.12 -5.68
N LYS A 274 14.91 -2.64 -5.53
CA LYS A 274 15.18 -3.82 -4.71
C LYS A 274 15.90 -3.35 -3.46
N LEU A 275 15.15 -3.11 -2.39
CA LEU A 275 15.72 -2.89 -1.07
C LEU A 275 16.31 -4.22 -0.58
N LEU A 276 17.54 -4.18 -0.10
CA LEU A 276 18.18 -5.33 0.56
C LEU A 276 18.27 -5.01 2.04
N GLU A 277 17.66 -5.86 2.86
CA GLU A 277 17.82 -5.79 4.31
C GLU A 277 19.20 -6.32 4.72
N GLY A 278 19.71 -5.83 5.85
CA GLY A 278 20.96 -6.34 6.43
C GLY A 278 20.82 -7.81 6.85
N ALA A 279 21.95 -8.46 7.14
CA ALA A 279 21.91 -9.81 7.69
C ALA A 279 21.12 -9.81 9.02
N PRO A 280 20.21 -10.77 9.24
CA PRO A 280 19.50 -10.89 10.51
C PRO A 280 20.48 -11.10 11.66
N THR A 281 20.12 -10.64 12.85
CA THR A 281 20.92 -10.90 14.04
C THR A 281 20.87 -12.39 14.40
N GLU A 282 21.88 -12.85 15.14
CA GLU A 282 21.96 -14.24 15.61
C GLU A 282 20.70 -14.66 16.39
N ASP A 283 20.17 -13.77 17.24
CA ASP A 283 18.92 -14.03 17.97
C ASP A 283 17.72 -14.26 17.04
N THR A 284 17.61 -13.50 15.94
CA THR A 284 16.54 -13.68 14.96
C THR A 284 16.68 -15.02 14.25
N LEU A 285 17.91 -15.40 13.85
CA LEU A 285 18.17 -16.68 13.20
C LEU A 285 17.78 -17.86 14.10
N VAL A 286 18.25 -17.86 15.35
CA VAL A 286 17.95 -18.92 16.32
C VAL A 286 16.45 -19.00 16.63
N GLN A 287 15.76 -17.87 16.72
CA GLN A 287 14.30 -17.87 16.90
C GLN A 287 13.56 -18.45 15.69
N MET A 288 14.01 -18.13 14.48
CA MET A 288 13.43 -18.70 13.26
C MET A 288 13.63 -20.22 13.18
N GLU A 289 14.82 -20.71 13.53
CA GLU A 289 15.12 -22.15 13.60
C GLU A 289 14.23 -22.84 14.63
N LYS A 290 14.16 -22.32 15.87
CA LYS A 290 13.29 -22.87 16.92
C LYS A 290 11.82 -22.92 16.52
N LEU A 291 11.33 -21.89 15.82
CA LEU A 291 9.95 -21.85 15.34
C LEU A 291 9.71 -22.81 14.17
N ALA A 292 10.73 -23.09 13.36
CA ALA A 292 10.66 -24.08 12.28
C ALA A 292 10.60 -25.50 12.86
N ASP A 293 11.50 -25.82 13.79
CA ASP A 293 11.54 -27.13 14.46
C ASP A 293 10.19 -27.46 15.13
N LEU A 294 9.59 -26.49 15.84
CA LEU A 294 8.28 -26.66 16.47
C LEU A 294 7.15 -26.92 15.47
N LYS A 295 7.23 -26.33 14.27
CA LYS A 295 6.24 -26.59 13.21
C LYS A 295 6.40 -28.01 12.68
N GLU A 296 7.62 -28.45 12.41
CA GLU A 296 7.89 -29.81 11.95
C GLU A 296 7.44 -30.86 12.98
N GLU A 297 7.70 -30.64 14.27
CA GLU A 297 7.24 -31.52 15.35
C GLU A 297 5.70 -31.59 15.44
N SER A 298 5.01 -30.48 15.17
CA SER A 298 3.54 -30.44 15.18
C SER A 298 2.90 -31.13 13.97
N GLU A 299 3.53 -31.04 12.79
CA GLU A 299 3.05 -31.68 11.56
C GLU A 299 3.33 -33.19 11.56
N GLY A 300 4.38 -33.64 12.25
CA GLY A 300 4.71 -35.06 12.40
C GLY A 300 3.72 -35.87 13.26
N TRP A 301 2.88 -35.20 14.05
CA TRP A 301 1.93 -35.86 14.96
C TRP A 301 0.51 -36.02 14.36
N ASP A 302 0.18 -35.30 13.29
CA ASP A 302 -1.13 -35.36 12.61
C ASP A 302 -1.19 -36.48 11.55
N GLY A 303 -0.14 -37.29 11.43
CA GLY A 303 0.02 -38.32 10.38
C GLY A 303 -0.36 -39.75 10.76
N SER A 304 -0.96 -40.01 11.92
CA SER A 304 -1.34 -41.37 12.33
C SER A 304 -2.69 -41.41 13.03
N GLU A 305 -3.77 -41.36 12.25
CA GLU A 305 -4.97 -42.21 12.30
C GLU A 305 -6.12 -41.55 11.50
N GLU A 306 -6.14 -41.75 10.17
CA GLU A 306 -7.36 -41.59 9.37
C GLU A 306 -7.83 -42.99 8.92
N GLU A 307 -8.79 -43.58 9.66
CA GLU A 307 -9.67 -44.61 9.12
C GLU A 307 -10.93 -43.95 8.53
N GLU A 308 -11.16 -44.22 7.25
CA GLU A 308 -12.28 -43.76 6.44
C GLU A 308 -13.67 -44.18 6.98
N LYS A 309 -14.68 -43.30 6.88
CA LYS A 309 -16.03 -43.64 6.34
C LYS A 309 -16.90 -42.39 6.07
N PRO A 310 -17.97 -42.47 5.24
CA PRO A 310 -18.22 -41.49 4.19
C PRO A 310 -19.44 -40.59 4.44
N SER A 311 -19.47 -39.52 3.65
CA SER A 311 -20.46 -38.45 3.58
C SER A 311 -21.92 -38.86 3.33
N SER A 312 -22.86 -38.20 4.01
CA SER A 312 -24.18 -37.87 3.46
C SER A 312 -24.79 -36.64 4.16
N GLN A 313 -25.39 -35.76 3.37
CA GLN A 313 -26.29 -34.64 3.71
C GLN A 313 -27.41 -34.62 2.66
N PRO A 314 -28.51 -33.82 2.76
CA PRO A 314 -28.97 -32.91 3.84
C PRO A 314 -30.47 -33.09 4.22
N ASP A 315 -30.96 -32.45 5.31
CA ASP A 315 -32.12 -31.52 5.28
C ASP A 315 -32.61 -31.02 6.68
N VAL A 316 -32.73 -29.69 6.73
CA VAL A 316 -33.52 -28.69 7.49
C VAL A 316 -34.48 -29.12 8.63
N VAL A 317 -34.39 -28.45 9.80
CA VAL A 317 -35.40 -27.54 10.46
C VAL A 317 -35.05 -27.29 11.95
N GLU A 318 -35.26 -26.04 12.37
CA GLU A 318 -34.95 -25.35 13.64
C GLU A 318 -35.49 -25.99 14.94
N GLY A 319 -34.81 -25.70 16.06
CA GLY A 319 -35.44 -25.65 17.39
C GLY A 319 -34.56 -26.02 18.61
N GLN A 320 -33.91 -25.00 19.20
CA GLN A 320 -33.78 -24.79 20.66
C GLN A 320 -32.72 -25.55 21.52
N GLU A 321 -31.82 -24.73 22.09
CA GLU A 321 -31.12 -24.78 23.40
C GLU A 321 -30.37 -26.05 23.88
N LEU A 322 -29.02 -25.97 23.97
CA LEU A 322 -28.21 -25.94 25.22
C LEU A 322 -26.75 -26.37 24.98
N SER A 323 -25.84 -25.54 25.48
CA SER A 323 -24.46 -25.85 25.95
C SER A 323 -23.49 -26.57 24.99
N LYS A 324 -22.56 -25.82 24.41
CA LYS A 324 -21.29 -26.36 23.88
C LYS A 324 -20.10 -25.57 24.41
N CYS A 325 -19.25 -26.28 25.15
CA CYS A 325 -17.90 -25.89 25.54
C CYS A 325 -16.96 -26.09 24.34
N SER A 326 -16.11 -25.11 24.03
CA SER A 326 -15.04 -25.16 23.04
C SER A 326 -13.74 -25.73 23.64
N PRO A 327 -12.89 -26.43 22.86
CA PRO A 327 -11.52 -26.70 23.24
C PRO A 327 -10.60 -25.63 22.64
N GLU A 328 -10.03 -24.77 23.48
CA GLU A 328 -8.93 -23.88 23.11
C GLU A 328 -7.59 -24.54 23.48
N THR A 329 -6.85 -24.98 22.45
CA THR A 329 -5.43 -25.33 22.57
C THR A 329 -4.61 -24.04 22.53
N SER A 330 -3.81 -23.85 23.57
CA SER A 330 -3.18 -22.59 23.96
C SER A 330 -1.96 -22.26 23.09
N LEU A 331 -2.03 -21.12 22.42
CA LEU A 331 -0.91 -20.44 21.77
C LEU A 331 0.03 -19.79 22.81
N MET A 332 1.29 -19.62 22.39
CA MET A 332 2.34 -18.84 23.04
C MET A 332 1.85 -17.46 23.54
N PRO A 333 2.41 -16.91 24.63
CA PRO A 333 1.90 -15.67 25.20
C PRO A 333 2.30 -14.46 24.35
N ASP A 334 1.28 -13.81 23.78
CA ASP A 334 1.39 -12.50 23.14
C ASP A 334 1.95 -11.45 24.11
N CYS A 335 2.97 -10.75 23.65
CA CYS A 335 3.45 -9.49 24.20
C CYS A 335 2.41 -8.39 23.92
N ASN A 336 1.33 -8.30 24.70
CA ASN A 336 0.53 -7.07 24.92
C ASN A 336 -0.67 -7.25 25.88
N SER A 337 -0.44 -7.71 27.11
CA SER A 337 -1.45 -7.58 28.18
C SER A 337 -0.92 -6.70 29.31
N TRP A 338 -0.95 -5.39 29.08
CA TRP A 338 -0.61 -4.37 30.08
C TRP A 338 -1.84 -3.81 30.82
N ASN A 339 -2.96 -4.53 30.87
CA ASN A 339 -4.15 -4.04 31.58
C ASN A 339 -5.01 -5.17 32.17
N VAL A 340 -4.41 -5.99 33.03
CA VAL A 340 -5.19 -6.80 34.00
C VAL A 340 -4.57 -6.59 35.38
N ALA A 341 -5.31 -5.85 36.21
CA ALA A 341 -5.15 -5.64 37.66
C ALA A 341 -3.80 -6.07 38.26
N HIS A 342 -2.95 -5.08 38.62
CA HIS A 342 -1.81 -5.25 39.52
C HIS A 342 -2.24 -5.92 40.84
N ARG A 343 -2.31 -7.25 40.90
CA ARG A 343 -1.95 -7.97 42.12
C ARG A 343 -0.51 -7.55 42.41
N ARG A 344 -0.23 -7.20 43.66
CA ARG A 344 1.10 -6.81 44.12
C ARG A 344 2.06 -8.01 43.99
N LEU A 345 2.61 -8.20 42.79
CA LEU A 345 3.49 -9.31 42.49
C LEU A 345 4.90 -8.98 42.97
N SER A 346 5.45 -9.87 43.79
CA SER A 346 6.84 -9.85 44.24
C SER A 346 7.73 -10.41 43.15
N VAL A 347 7.99 -9.61 42.11
CA VAL A 347 8.74 -10.00 40.90
C VAL A 347 9.95 -9.09 40.66
N PHE A 348 10.98 -9.64 40.03
CA PHE A 348 12.11 -8.86 39.52
C PHE A 348 11.71 -8.09 38.27
N ARG A 349 12.19 -6.85 38.13
CA ARG A 349 11.83 -5.94 37.02
C ARG A 349 12.99 -5.65 36.06
N SER A 350 14.22 -5.76 36.55
CA SER A 350 15.44 -5.48 35.78
C SER A 350 16.65 -6.08 36.47
N LEU A 351 17.77 -6.19 35.74
CA LEU A 351 19.07 -6.57 36.32
C LEU A 351 19.50 -5.60 37.43
N ARG A 352 19.18 -4.30 37.29
CA ARG A 352 19.45 -3.29 38.31
C ARG A 352 18.69 -3.58 39.60
N HIS A 353 17.40 -3.90 39.49
CA HIS A 353 16.56 -4.25 40.64
C HIS A 353 17.09 -5.52 41.31
N MET A 354 17.46 -6.55 40.54
CA MET A 354 18.05 -7.76 41.08
C MET A 354 19.36 -7.50 41.83
N ARG A 355 20.22 -6.62 41.31
CA ARG A 355 21.46 -6.22 42.00
C ARG A 355 21.21 -5.47 43.32
N GLN A 356 20.17 -4.65 43.39
CA GLN A 356 19.80 -3.95 44.63
C GLN A 356 19.31 -4.93 45.71
N VAL A 357 18.53 -5.94 45.31
CA VAL A 357 17.96 -6.95 46.22
C VAL A 357 19.00 -7.96 46.70
N LEU A 358 19.82 -8.50 45.80
CA LEU A 358 20.84 -9.51 46.15
C LEU A 358 22.09 -8.89 46.78
N GLY A 359 22.34 -7.59 46.53
CA GLY A 359 23.59 -6.93 46.86
C GLY A 359 24.69 -7.19 45.82
N ALA A 360 25.71 -6.31 45.82
CA ALA A 360 26.70 -6.28 44.75
C ALA A 360 27.54 -7.56 44.60
N SER A 361 27.98 -8.16 45.72
CA SER A 361 28.85 -9.35 45.67
C SER A 361 28.09 -10.60 45.22
N ALA A 362 26.88 -10.82 45.74
CA ALA A 362 26.07 -11.99 45.39
C ALA A 362 25.56 -11.91 43.95
N PHE A 363 25.16 -10.71 43.50
CA PHE A 363 24.78 -10.48 42.11
C PHE A 363 25.95 -10.71 41.14
N HIS A 364 27.16 -10.32 41.51
CA HIS A 364 28.35 -10.54 40.68
C HIS A 364 28.63 -12.03 40.45
N VAL A 365 28.64 -12.82 41.53
CA VAL A 365 28.78 -14.29 41.45
C VAL A 365 27.70 -14.88 40.56
N LEU A 366 26.43 -14.53 40.81
CA LEU A 366 25.30 -15.02 40.02
C LEU A 366 25.44 -14.66 38.52
N ALA A 367 25.74 -13.42 38.20
CA ALA A 367 25.89 -12.95 36.82
C ALA A 367 27.08 -13.63 36.12
N TRP A 368 28.19 -13.88 36.82
CA TRP A 368 29.33 -14.63 36.30
C TRP A 368 28.94 -16.06 35.91
N HIS A 369 28.23 -16.78 36.80
CA HIS A 369 27.74 -18.12 36.47
C HIS A 369 26.76 -18.12 35.28
N VAL A 370 25.91 -17.11 35.17
CA VAL A 370 25.01 -16.94 34.02
C VAL A 370 25.81 -16.79 32.72
N LEU A 371 26.76 -15.85 32.68
CA LEU A 371 27.56 -15.58 31.49
C LEU A 371 28.46 -16.75 31.08
N MET A 372 28.95 -17.53 32.05
CA MET A 372 29.74 -18.74 31.79
C MET A 372 28.89 -19.93 31.33
N GLY A 373 27.56 -19.83 31.36
CA GLY A 373 26.65 -20.93 31.00
C GLY A 373 26.58 -22.05 32.04
N ASN A 374 27.02 -21.78 33.27
CA ASN A 374 26.93 -22.69 34.41
C ASN A 374 25.46 -22.91 34.82
N GLN A 375 25.21 -23.94 35.65
CA GLN A 375 23.85 -24.21 36.11
C GLN A 375 23.42 -23.23 37.20
N VAL A 376 22.34 -22.49 36.94
CA VAL A 376 21.74 -21.49 37.82
C VAL A 376 20.46 -22.06 38.41
N ILE A 377 20.49 -22.37 39.70
CA ILE A 377 19.42 -23.05 40.41
C ILE A 377 18.73 -22.05 41.33
N TRP A 378 17.43 -21.85 41.15
CA TRP A 378 16.60 -20.99 41.99
C TRP A 378 15.62 -21.83 42.80
N LYS A 379 15.77 -21.81 44.13
CA LYS A 379 14.94 -22.59 45.05
C LYS A 379 14.04 -21.66 45.84
N ALA A 380 12.75 -21.64 45.49
CA ALA A 380 11.77 -20.74 46.09
C ALA A 380 10.38 -21.37 46.13
N ARG A 381 9.52 -20.91 47.04
CA ARG A 381 8.10 -21.31 47.07
C ARG A 381 7.26 -20.57 46.03
N ASP A 382 7.66 -19.34 45.69
CA ASP A 382 6.93 -18.44 44.82
C ASP A 382 7.38 -18.64 43.36
N VAL A 383 6.51 -19.21 42.53
CA VAL A 383 6.80 -19.57 41.14
C VAL A 383 6.98 -18.31 40.27
N ASP A 384 6.15 -17.29 40.47
CA ASP A 384 6.20 -16.05 39.70
C ASP A 384 7.50 -15.28 39.95
N LEU A 385 8.01 -15.35 41.20
CA LEU A 385 9.31 -14.79 41.56
C LEU A 385 10.44 -15.46 40.79
N VAL A 386 10.45 -16.80 40.72
CA VAL A 386 11.46 -17.58 39.99
C VAL A 386 11.40 -17.29 38.50
N GLN A 387 10.20 -17.28 37.92
CA GLN A 387 10.00 -16.96 36.51
C GLN A 387 10.52 -15.56 36.19
N SER A 388 10.17 -14.55 37.00
CA SER A 388 10.66 -13.18 36.80
C SER A 388 12.19 -13.06 36.95
N ALA A 389 12.81 -13.88 37.80
CA ALA A 389 14.26 -13.91 37.92
C ALA A 389 14.91 -14.44 36.63
N PHE A 390 14.39 -15.54 36.07
CA PHE A 390 14.90 -16.08 34.81
C PHE A 390 14.65 -15.15 33.63
N ASP A 391 13.50 -14.49 33.57
CA ASP A 391 13.18 -13.52 32.52
C ASP A 391 14.17 -12.35 32.51
N VAL A 392 14.64 -11.93 33.69
CA VAL A 392 15.68 -10.90 33.82
C VAL A 392 17.06 -11.46 33.49
N LEU A 393 17.44 -12.63 34.01
CA LEU A 393 18.78 -13.19 33.83
C LEU A 393 19.06 -13.62 32.39
N ARG A 394 18.07 -14.17 31.68
CA ARG A 394 18.23 -14.60 30.27
C ARG A 394 18.57 -13.45 29.33
N THR A 395 18.27 -12.20 29.69
CA THR A 395 18.63 -11.02 28.88
C THR A 395 20.13 -10.79 28.76
N MET A 396 20.94 -11.43 29.61
CA MET A 396 22.41 -11.37 29.55
C MET A 396 23.00 -12.38 28.56
N LEU A 397 22.19 -13.28 27.99
CA LEU A 397 22.64 -14.37 27.13
C LEU A 397 21.94 -14.31 25.76
N PRO A 398 22.62 -14.75 24.68
CA PRO A 398 21.96 -15.02 23.41
C PRO A 398 20.83 -16.03 23.60
N VAL A 399 19.74 -15.89 22.84
CA VAL A 399 18.54 -16.74 23.01
C VAL A 399 18.81 -18.23 22.78
N GLY A 400 19.87 -18.57 22.05
CA GLY A 400 20.33 -19.96 21.84
C GLY A 400 21.05 -20.57 23.04
N CYS A 401 21.63 -19.75 23.92
CA CYS A 401 22.40 -20.21 25.08
C CYS A 401 21.52 -20.50 26.32
N VAL A 402 20.20 -20.30 26.21
CA VAL A 402 19.26 -20.35 27.33
C VAL A 402 18.35 -21.58 27.20
N ARG A 403 18.41 -22.47 28.19
CA ARG A 403 17.58 -23.68 28.34
C ARG A 403 16.97 -23.69 29.75
N ILE A 404 15.69 -23.34 29.83
CA ILE A 404 14.99 -23.08 31.09
C ILE A 404 14.05 -24.23 31.41
N ILE A 405 14.14 -24.75 32.63
CA ILE A 405 13.05 -25.48 33.29
C ILE A 405 12.49 -24.54 34.36
N PRO A 406 11.31 -23.92 34.13
CA PRO A 406 10.84 -22.79 34.92
C PRO A 406 10.57 -23.16 36.38
N TYR A 407 10.04 -24.35 36.61
CA TYR A 407 9.79 -24.87 37.95
C TYR A 407 9.66 -26.40 37.91
N SER A 408 10.36 -27.11 38.80
CA SER A 408 10.37 -28.57 38.89
C SER A 408 10.33 -29.04 40.35
N ASP A 409 9.68 -30.17 40.58
CA ASP A 409 9.63 -30.87 41.88
C ASP A 409 10.76 -31.90 42.07
N GLN A 410 11.65 -32.00 41.09
CA GLN A 410 12.85 -32.83 41.13
C GLN A 410 14.06 -32.07 40.57
N TYR A 411 15.25 -32.42 41.04
CA TYR A 411 16.49 -31.87 40.49
C TYR A 411 16.69 -32.38 39.05
N GLU A 412 17.12 -31.48 38.17
CA GLU A 412 17.40 -31.76 36.77
C GLU A 412 18.85 -31.40 36.46
N GLU A 413 19.53 -32.25 35.68
CA GLU A 413 20.95 -32.10 35.40
C GLU A 413 21.27 -30.99 34.39
N ALA A 414 22.52 -30.53 34.39
CA ALA A 414 22.99 -29.44 33.52
C ALA A 414 22.84 -29.72 32.00
N TYR A 415 22.76 -30.99 31.59
CA TYR A 415 22.51 -31.34 30.19
C TYR A 415 21.06 -31.07 29.76
N ARG A 416 20.11 -30.90 30.69
CA ARG A 416 18.71 -30.55 30.36
C ARG A 416 18.46 -29.05 30.41
N CYS A 417 19.03 -28.35 31.40
CA CYS A 417 18.81 -26.93 31.60
C CYS A 417 20.01 -26.24 32.25
N ASN A 418 20.26 -24.99 31.84
CA ASN A 418 21.15 -24.09 32.58
C ASN A 418 20.39 -23.21 33.57
N PHE A 419 19.08 -22.96 33.38
CA PHE A 419 18.23 -22.31 34.37
C PHE A 419 17.22 -23.31 34.93
N LEU A 420 17.24 -23.50 36.25
CA LEU A 420 16.41 -24.50 36.94
C LEU A 420 15.69 -23.90 38.15
N GLY A 421 14.36 -23.81 38.07
CA GLY A 421 13.51 -23.48 39.22
C GLY A 421 13.16 -24.74 40.01
N LEU A 422 13.28 -24.71 41.33
CA LEU A 422 13.00 -25.85 42.22
C LEU A 422 12.06 -25.49 43.36
N SER A 423 11.24 -26.47 43.72
CA SER A 423 10.46 -26.45 44.96
C SER A 423 11.36 -26.46 46.20
N PRO A 424 10.97 -25.79 47.31
CA PRO A 424 11.79 -25.71 48.53
C PRO A 424 12.12 -27.06 49.17
N HIS A 425 11.35 -28.10 48.86
CA HIS A 425 11.50 -29.43 49.44
C HIS A 425 12.46 -30.35 48.67
N VAL A 426 12.89 -29.93 47.48
CA VAL A 426 13.76 -30.74 46.62
C VAL A 426 15.17 -30.83 47.23
N GLN A 427 15.70 -32.04 47.29
CA GLN A 427 17.09 -32.28 47.70
C GLN A 427 18.01 -32.21 46.49
N ILE A 428 19.02 -31.35 46.59
CA ILE A 428 20.05 -31.18 45.57
C ILE A 428 21.21 -32.14 45.91
N PRO A 429 21.74 -32.90 44.94
CA PRO A 429 22.88 -33.78 45.19
C PRO A 429 24.09 -33.04 45.77
N SER A 430 24.80 -33.68 46.71
CA SER A 430 25.93 -33.06 47.43
C SER A 430 27.07 -32.60 46.51
N HIS A 431 27.33 -33.35 45.43
CA HIS A 431 28.37 -33.01 44.45
C HIS A 431 28.06 -31.73 43.65
N ILE A 432 26.78 -31.33 43.55
CA ILE A 432 26.36 -30.09 42.89
C ILE A 432 26.53 -28.91 43.84
N LEU A 433 26.19 -29.09 45.12
CA LEU A 433 26.36 -28.05 46.15
C LEU A 433 27.82 -27.65 46.37
N SER A 434 28.76 -28.57 46.17
CA SER A 434 30.20 -28.30 46.22
C SER A 434 30.82 -28.00 44.85
N SER A 435 30.02 -27.90 43.78
CA SER A 435 30.51 -27.69 42.41
C SER A 435 30.87 -26.24 42.15
N GLU A 436 31.96 -26.01 41.41
CA GLU A 436 32.32 -24.70 40.85
C GLU A 436 31.46 -24.32 39.64
N PHE A 437 30.68 -25.26 39.10
CA PHE A 437 29.86 -25.08 37.90
C PHE A 437 28.37 -24.89 38.20
N ALA A 438 28.01 -24.66 39.47
CA ALA A 438 26.65 -24.40 39.89
C ALA A 438 26.57 -23.20 40.85
N VAL A 439 25.47 -22.47 40.76
CA VAL A 439 25.09 -21.44 41.74
C VAL A 439 23.67 -21.71 42.22
N LEU A 440 23.48 -21.66 43.53
CA LEU A 440 22.19 -21.87 44.19
C LEU A 440 21.73 -20.57 44.84
N VAL A 441 20.53 -20.13 44.45
CA VAL A 441 19.81 -19.02 45.07
C VAL A 441 18.66 -19.59 45.89
N GLU A 442 18.79 -19.61 47.21
CA GLU A 442 17.72 -19.98 48.12
C GLU A 442 16.91 -18.75 48.54
N VAL A 443 15.59 -18.82 48.34
CA VAL A 443 14.67 -17.77 48.78
C VAL A 443 13.94 -18.23 50.03
N ARG A 444 14.12 -17.48 51.12
CA ARG A 444 13.46 -17.71 52.41
C ARG A 444 12.49 -16.57 52.70
N THR A 445 11.44 -16.84 53.48
CA THR A 445 10.60 -15.79 54.02
C THR A 445 11.34 -15.11 55.17
N ALA A 446 11.54 -13.80 55.10
CA ALA A 446 12.23 -13.03 56.13
C ALA A 446 11.47 -13.14 57.46
N THR A 447 12.15 -13.54 58.54
CA THR A 447 11.51 -13.79 59.84
C THR A 447 11.43 -12.56 60.76
N ARG A 448 11.87 -11.37 60.34
CA ARG A 448 11.68 -10.12 61.09
C ARG A 448 11.53 -8.92 60.14
N SER A 449 10.42 -8.20 60.25
CA SER A 449 10.28 -6.84 59.72
C SER A 449 11.28 -5.92 60.43
N SER A 450 12.42 -5.61 59.81
CA SER A 450 13.25 -4.50 60.28
C SER A 450 12.57 -3.19 59.89
N LEU A 451 11.93 -2.55 60.86
CA LEU A 451 11.36 -1.22 60.76
C LEU A 451 12.47 -0.19 60.53
N TYR A 452 12.62 0.27 59.28
CA TYR A 452 13.08 1.62 58.95
C TYR A 452 12.31 2.11 57.71
N PRO A 453 11.57 3.22 57.78
CA PRO A 453 10.84 3.74 56.63
C PRO A 453 11.81 4.54 55.74
N THR A 454 12.18 3.98 54.58
CA THR A 454 12.74 4.78 53.48
C THR A 454 11.59 5.20 52.56
N LEU A 455 11.48 6.51 52.36
CA LEU A 455 10.40 7.21 51.66
C LEU A 455 10.42 6.96 50.13
N PHE A 456 10.03 5.79 49.63
CA PHE A 456 9.52 5.58 48.27
C PHE A 456 8.65 4.31 48.22
N ASP A 457 7.39 4.45 47.80
CA ASP A 457 6.30 3.48 48.04
C ASP A 457 6.18 2.37 46.96
N ASP A 458 7.08 2.35 45.97
CA ASP A 458 7.03 1.40 44.84
C ASP A 458 8.07 0.25 44.87
N GLU A 459 9.05 0.27 45.79
CA GLU A 459 10.16 -0.69 45.86
C GLU A 459 9.98 -1.83 46.90
N GLN A 460 8.85 -1.89 47.62
CA GLN A 460 8.74 -2.68 48.86
C GLN A 460 8.28 -4.15 48.71
N SER A 461 8.09 -4.69 47.49
CA SER A 461 7.46 -6.02 47.34
C SER A 461 8.37 -7.21 47.65
N LEU A 462 9.69 -7.08 47.50
CA LEU A 462 10.67 -8.17 47.72
C LEU A 462 11.29 -8.17 49.12
N ASN A 463 11.04 -7.15 49.94
CA ASN A 463 11.58 -7.04 51.31
C ASN A 463 11.06 -8.13 52.27
N LYS A 464 10.02 -8.87 51.88
CA LYS A 464 9.50 -10.04 52.61
C LYS A 464 10.34 -11.31 52.39
N TYR A 465 11.29 -11.27 51.46
CA TYR A 465 12.15 -12.39 51.12
C TYR A 465 13.59 -12.11 51.52
N GLU A 466 14.27 -13.16 51.99
CA GLU A 466 15.70 -13.20 52.22
C GLU A 466 16.32 -14.10 51.14
N PHE A 467 17.29 -13.56 50.41
CA PHE A 467 17.96 -14.26 49.31
C PHE A 467 19.36 -14.67 49.75
N VAL A 468 19.64 -15.97 49.71
CA VAL A 468 20.95 -16.52 50.04
C VAL A 468 21.55 -17.13 48.77
N VAL A 469 22.64 -16.54 48.28
CA VAL A 469 23.36 -17.03 47.11
C VAL A 469 24.57 -17.84 47.59
N THR A 470 24.66 -19.08 47.15
CA THR A 470 25.75 -20.01 47.47
C THR A 470 26.33 -20.60 46.20
N SER A 471 27.65 -20.73 46.15
CA SER A 471 28.36 -21.43 45.08
C SER A 471 29.61 -22.09 45.65
N GLY A 472 30.05 -23.19 45.04
CA GLY A 472 31.33 -23.83 45.32
C GLY A 472 32.52 -23.12 44.66
N SER A 473 32.29 -22.06 43.87
CA SER A 473 33.36 -21.33 43.20
C SER A 473 34.26 -20.54 44.18
N PRO A 474 35.58 -20.46 43.95
CA PRO A 474 36.49 -19.71 44.83
C PRO A 474 36.14 -18.21 44.85
N ILE A 475 36.13 -17.61 46.05
CA ILE A 475 35.75 -16.20 46.34
C ILE A 475 36.57 -15.14 45.55
N ALA A 476 37.66 -15.55 44.89
CA ALA A 476 38.54 -14.69 44.09
C ALA A 476 38.64 -15.09 42.60
N ALA A 477 37.92 -16.12 42.14
CA ALA A 477 37.95 -16.56 40.74
C ALA A 477 36.94 -15.78 39.85
N ASP A 478 35.90 -15.22 40.46
CA ASP A 478 34.84 -14.45 39.82
C ASP A 478 35.22 -12.97 39.59
N ARG A 479 36.14 -12.44 40.41
CA ARG A 479 36.75 -11.12 40.24
C ARG A 479 38.08 -11.29 39.54
N GLY A 480 38.08 -11.23 38.21
CA GLY A 480 39.33 -11.13 37.44
C GLY A 480 40.24 -10.07 38.07
N GLY A 481 41.48 -10.47 38.38
CA GLY A 481 42.49 -9.60 39.00
C GLY A 481 42.86 -8.39 38.17
#